data_AF-M5TSI5-F1
#
_entry.id   AF-M5TSI5-F1
#
_cell.length_a   1.000
_cell.length_b   1.000
_cell.length_c   1.000
_cell.angle_alpha   90.00
_cell.angle_beta   90.00
_cell.angle_gamma   90.00
#
_symmetry.space_group_name_H-M   'P 1'
#
loop_
_entity.id
_entity.type
_entity.pdbx_description
1 polymer ?
#
loop_
_entity_poly.entity_id
_entity_poly.type
_entity_poly.pdbx_seq_one_letter_code
_entity_poly.pdbx_strand_id
1 'polypeptide(L)'
;MPNDEEASTSESLTIRDAQEQVDHWIQTIGVRYFHELTNLAQLVEEVGEVARILSRTHGEQSNKKGESPGDLSDELADVMFVVICLANQSGIDLTEALKRNLQKKTDRDRNRHRDNEKLR
;
A
#
# COMPACT_ATOMS: atom_id res chain seq x y z
N MET A 1 -1.91 37.21 28.67
CA MET A 1 -1.86 35.75 28.49
C MET A 1 -2.91 35.38 27.45
N PRO A 2 -2.59 35.38 26.15
CA PRO A 2 -3.40 34.67 25.18
C PRO A 2 -3.00 33.19 25.21
N ASN A 3 -4.04 32.35 25.25
CA ASN A 3 -3.98 30.92 25.13
C ASN A 3 -3.83 30.64 23.61
N ASP A 4 -2.60 30.43 23.15
CA ASP A 4 -2.38 29.99 21.78
C ASP A 4 -2.70 28.50 21.73
N GLU A 5 -3.84 28.23 21.11
CA GLU A 5 -4.32 26.93 20.67
C GLU A 5 -3.14 26.08 20.16
N GLU A 6 -2.91 24.95 20.83
CA GLU A 6 -2.17 23.84 20.26
C GLU A 6 -2.89 23.42 18.97
N ALA A 7 -2.42 23.97 17.86
CA ALA A 7 -2.75 23.48 16.54
C ALA A 7 -2.23 22.05 16.45
N SER A 8 -3.09 21.09 16.77
CA SER A 8 -2.95 19.69 16.38
C SER A 8 -2.99 19.63 14.85
N THR A 9 -1.84 19.90 14.23
CA THR A 9 -1.61 19.49 12.85
C THR A 9 -1.47 17.97 12.90
N SER A 10 -2.51 17.24 12.48
CA SER A 10 -2.33 15.82 12.18
C SER A 10 -1.27 15.73 11.07
N GLU A 11 -0.05 15.34 11.41
CA GLU A 11 1.01 15.17 10.41
C GLU A 11 0.56 14.07 9.43
N SER A 12 0.46 14.42 8.16
CA SER A 12 0.14 13.47 7.10
C SER A 12 1.37 12.63 6.79
N LEU A 13 1.25 11.30 6.89
CA LEU A 13 2.32 10.37 6.54
C LEU A 13 2.62 10.43 5.03
N THR A 14 3.84 10.82 4.64
CA THR A 14 4.26 10.75 3.24
C THR A 14 4.82 9.37 2.89
N ILE A 15 4.95 9.05 1.60
CA ILE A 15 5.59 7.80 1.15
C ILE A 15 7.04 7.71 1.64
N ARG A 16 7.75 8.85 1.66
CA ARG A 16 9.12 8.91 2.17
C ARG A 16 9.15 8.60 3.66
N ASP A 17 8.28 9.22 4.45
CA ASP A 17 8.18 8.96 5.89
C ASP A 17 7.84 7.49 6.15
N ALA A 18 6.94 6.90 5.35
CA ALA A 18 6.62 5.48 5.44
C ALA A 18 7.83 4.58 5.14
N GLN A 19 8.62 4.88 4.10
CA GLN A 19 9.85 4.15 3.80
C GLN A 19 10.86 4.24 4.96
N GLU A 20 11.03 5.42 5.54
CA GLU A 20 11.95 5.65 6.67
C GLU A 20 11.46 4.96 7.96
N GLN A 21 10.16 5.04 8.27
CA GLN A 21 9.58 4.37 9.44
C GLN A 21 9.67 2.85 9.35
N VAL A 22 9.41 2.27 8.17
CA VAL A 22 9.56 0.83 7.95
C VAL A 22 11.03 0.42 8.06
N ASP A 23 11.95 1.18 7.48
CA ASP A 23 13.39 0.88 7.60
C ASP A 23 13.84 0.91 9.06
N HIS A 24 13.42 1.94 9.81
CA HIS A 24 13.70 2.04 11.23
C HIS A 24 13.12 0.85 12.02
N TRP A 25 11.87 0.47 11.75
CA TRP A 25 11.22 -0.67 12.39
C TRP A 25 11.95 -1.98 12.09
N ILE A 26 12.37 -2.21 10.84
CA ILE A 26 13.11 -3.42 10.45
C ILE A 26 14.47 -3.49 11.15
N GLN A 27 15.17 -2.37 11.27
CA GLN A 27 16.49 -2.33 11.91
C GLN A 27 16.43 -2.49 13.44
N THR A 28 15.33 -2.05 14.06
CA THR A 28 15.19 -2.04 15.53
C THR A 28 14.46 -3.26 16.07
N ILE A 29 13.36 -3.65 15.41
CA ILE A 29 12.46 -4.72 15.85
C ILE A 29 12.58 -5.93 14.93
N GLY A 30 12.60 -5.71 13.61
CA GLY A 30 12.68 -6.77 12.60
C GLY A 30 14.05 -7.45 12.47
N VAL A 31 15.08 -6.97 13.19
CA VAL A 31 16.49 -7.39 13.16
C VAL A 31 17.20 -7.12 11.82
N ARG A 32 16.59 -7.49 10.69
CA ARG A 32 17.07 -7.26 9.32
C ARG A 32 15.97 -7.49 8.29
N TYR A 33 16.17 -6.99 7.08
CA TYR A 33 15.35 -7.40 5.94
C TYR A 33 15.48 -8.90 5.69
N PHE A 34 14.35 -9.53 5.34
CA PHE A 34 14.37 -10.88 4.79
C PHE A 34 15.02 -10.90 3.40
N HIS A 35 15.36 -12.10 2.95
CA HIS A 35 15.84 -12.29 1.59
C HIS A 35 14.73 -11.92 0.58
N GLU A 36 15.10 -11.45 -0.61
CA GLU A 36 14.17 -10.93 -1.60
C GLU A 36 13.09 -11.94 -1.98
N LEU A 37 13.45 -13.22 -2.08
CA LEU A 37 12.49 -14.30 -2.35
C LEU A 37 11.52 -14.56 -1.20
N THR A 38 11.94 -14.32 0.05
CA THR A 38 11.06 -14.43 1.21
C THR A 38 10.06 -13.26 1.21
N ASN A 39 10.53 -12.04 0.95
CA ASN A 39 9.65 -10.88 0.80
C ASN A 39 8.70 -11.03 -0.41
N LEU A 40 9.14 -11.68 -1.49
CA LEU A 40 8.25 -12.02 -2.61
C LEU A 40 7.15 -13.01 -2.19
N ALA A 41 7.50 -14.05 -1.42
CA ALA A 41 6.50 -15.00 -0.92
C ALA A 41 5.48 -14.29 -0.02
N GLN A 42 5.93 -13.44 0.91
CA GLN A 42 5.05 -12.63 1.76
C GLN A 42 4.14 -11.73 0.92
N LEU A 43 4.68 -11.06 -0.11
CA LEU A 43 3.87 -10.20 -0.97
C LEU A 43 2.73 -10.98 -1.65
N VAL A 44 3.01 -12.20 -2.11
CA VAL A 44 1.99 -13.06 -2.75
C VAL A 44 0.94 -13.51 -1.74
N GLU A 45 1.34 -13.78 -0.50
CA GLU A 45 0.44 -14.10 0.61
C GLU A 45 -0.53 -12.94 0.88
N GLU A 46 -0.02 -11.71 1.11
CA GLU A 46 -0.87 -10.54 1.40
C GLU A 46 -1.80 -10.18 0.23
N VAL A 47 -1.34 -10.34 -1.02
CA VAL A 47 -2.22 -10.16 -2.18
C VAL A 47 -3.33 -11.22 -2.23
N GLY A 48 -3.04 -12.44 -1.77
CA GLY A 48 -4.03 -13.51 -1.61
C GLY A 48 -5.08 -13.18 -0.56
N GLU A 49 -4.68 -12.59 0.56
CA GLU A 49 -5.56 -12.06 1.62
C GLU A 49 -6.53 -11.01 1.05
N VAL A 50 -6.00 -10.00 0.34
CA VAL A 50 -6.80 -8.97 -0.34
C VAL A 50 -7.81 -9.59 -1.32
N ALA A 51 -7.35 -10.54 -2.15
CA ALA A 51 -8.20 -11.22 -3.12
C ALA A 51 -9.32 -12.01 -2.44
N ARG A 52 -9.03 -12.67 -1.32
CA ARG A 52 -10.00 -13.41 -0.51
C ARG A 52 -11.09 -12.49 0.04
N ILE A 53 -10.72 -11.32 0.57
CA ILE A 53 -11.69 -10.34 1.08
C ILE A 53 -12.58 -9.82 -0.03
N LEU A 54 -12.01 -9.37 -1.15
CA LEU A 54 -12.78 -8.84 -2.28
C LEU A 54 -13.73 -9.88 -2.87
N SER A 55 -13.29 -11.12 -3.03
CA SER A 55 -14.11 -12.22 -3.54
C SER A 55 -15.33 -12.50 -2.65
N ARG A 56 -15.18 -12.38 -1.33
CA ARG A 56 -16.24 -12.61 -0.33
C ARG A 56 -17.18 -11.44 -0.11
N THR A 57 -16.70 -10.22 -0.31
CA THR A 57 -17.45 -8.98 -0.05
C THR A 57 -18.11 -8.41 -1.29
N HIS A 58 -17.48 -8.56 -2.46
CA HIS A 58 -17.94 -7.99 -3.73
C HIS A 58 -18.18 -9.05 -4.83
N GLY A 59 -17.71 -10.28 -4.62
CA GLY A 59 -17.95 -11.39 -5.54
C GLY A 59 -19.23 -12.17 -5.23
N GLU A 60 -19.51 -13.16 -6.08
CA GLU A 60 -20.68 -14.05 -5.93
C GLU A 60 -20.46 -15.18 -4.89
N GLN A 61 -19.33 -15.17 -4.18
CA GLN A 61 -19.03 -16.20 -3.19
C GLN A 61 -19.79 -15.97 -1.89
N SER A 62 -20.53 -16.99 -1.47
CA SER A 62 -21.29 -16.96 -0.21
C SER A 62 -20.35 -16.94 1.01
N ASN A 63 -20.57 -15.99 1.91
CA ASN A 63 -19.92 -15.99 3.21
C ASN A 63 -20.39 -17.19 4.05
N LYS A 64 -19.47 -17.89 4.72
CA LYS A 64 -19.83 -18.85 5.77
C LYS A 64 -20.44 -18.08 6.94
N LYS A 65 -21.56 -18.55 7.48
CA LYS A 65 -22.21 -17.92 8.66
C LYS A 65 -21.20 -17.85 9.82
N GLY A 66 -20.90 -16.62 10.26
CA GLY A 66 -20.06 -16.35 11.43
C GLY A 66 -18.58 -16.09 11.14
N GLU A 67 -18.13 -16.12 9.88
CA GLU A 67 -16.74 -15.82 9.52
C GLU A 67 -16.63 -14.36 9.02
N SER A 68 -15.85 -13.53 9.71
CA SER A 68 -15.47 -12.21 9.18
C SER A 68 -14.47 -12.41 8.04
N PRO A 69 -14.63 -11.77 6.87
CA PRO A 69 -13.65 -11.85 5.79
C PRO A 69 -12.25 -11.36 6.21
N GLY A 70 -12.16 -10.49 7.21
CA GLY A 70 -11.01 -9.64 7.48
C GLY A 70 -11.34 -8.18 7.15
N ASP A 71 -10.43 -7.25 7.42
CA ASP A 71 -10.56 -5.86 6.99
C ASP A 71 -9.72 -5.62 5.74
N LEU A 72 -10.35 -5.11 4.68
CA LEU A 72 -9.63 -4.80 3.43
C LEU A 72 -8.55 -3.74 3.67
N SER A 73 -8.73 -2.82 4.62
CA SER A 73 -7.70 -1.82 4.91
C SER A 73 -6.42 -2.44 5.46
N ASP A 74 -6.57 -3.46 6.31
CA ASP A 74 -5.45 -4.11 6.98
C ASP A 74 -4.62 -4.89 5.97
N GLU A 75 -5.27 -5.72 5.13
CA GLU A 75 -4.54 -6.50 4.11
C GLU A 75 -3.89 -5.60 3.04
N LEU A 76 -4.51 -4.46 2.70
CA LEU A 76 -3.88 -3.47 1.81
C LEU A 76 -2.67 -2.80 2.47
N ALA A 77 -2.71 -2.58 3.79
CA ALA A 77 -1.57 -2.06 4.53
C ALA A 77 -0.43 -3.09 4.59
N ASP A 78 -0.73 -4.38 4.75
CA ASP A 78 0.27 -5.45 4.73
C ASP A 78 0.94 -5.59 3.36
N VAL A 79 0.15 -5.54 2.27
CA VAL A 79 0.72 -5.43 0.90
C VAL A 79 1.66 -4.24 0.79
N MET A 80 1.24 -3.06 1.29
CA MET A 80 2.04 -1.85 1.20
C MET A 80 3.33 -1.97 2.02
N PHE A 81 3.28 -2.60 3.20
CA PHE A 81 4.44 -2.85 4.05
C PHE A 81 5.48 -3.71 3.33
N VAL A 82 5.07 -4.82 2.71
CA VAL A 82 6.00 -5.70 1.99
C VAL A 82 6.58 -5.02 0.75
N VAL A 83 5.80 -4.21 0.03
CA VAL A 83 6.28 -3.39 -1.09
C VAL A 83 7.34 -2.39 -0.62
N ILE A 84 7.13 -1.73 0.52
CA ILE A 84 8.12 -0.82 1.11
C ILE A 84 9.41 -1.58 1.49
N CYS A 85 9.30 -2.74 2.12
CA CYS A 85 10.45 -3.60 2.43
C CYS A 85 11.25 -3.95 1.17
N LEU A 86 10.57 -4.36 0.10
CA LEU A 86 11.18 -4.66 -1.20
C LEU A 86 11.86 -3.44 -1.82
N ALA A 87 11.24 -2.25 -1.71
CA ALA A 87 11.81 -1.02 -2.25
C ALA A 87 13.07 -0.59 -1.48
N ASN A 88 13.01 -0.59 -0.15
CA ASN A 88 14.11 -0.18 0.72
C ASN A 88 15.34 -1.10 0.52
N GLN A 89 15.15 -2.42 0.57
CA GLN A 89 16.26 -3.37 0.37
C GLN A 89 16.88 -3.28 -1.04
N SER A 90 16.11 -2.80 -2.04
CA SER A 90 16.56 -2.64 -3.42
C SER A 90 17.08 -1.23 -3.74
N GLY A 91 17.10 -0.31 -2.77
CA GLY A 91 17.52 1.08 -2.97
C GLY A 91 16.57 1.89 -3.86
N ILE A 92 15.27 1.59 -3.84
CA ILE A 92 14.25 2.24 -4.67
C ILE A 92 13.53 3.33 -3.86
N ASP A 93 13.52 4.56 -4.39
CA ASP A 93 12.65 5.64 -3.91
C ASP A 93 11.24 5.47 -4.50
N LEU A 94 10.27 5.10 -3.65
CA LEU A 94 8.89 4.86 -4.07
C LEU A 94 8.16 6.15 -4.45
N THR A 95 8.54 7.28 -3.84
CA THR A 95 7.95 8.60 -4.18
C THR A 95 8.28 8.94 -5.63
N GLU A 96 9.55 8.84 -6.01
CA GLU A 96 10.00 9.11 -7.38
C GLU A 96 9.56 8.03 -8.37
N ALA A 97 9.51 6.76 -7.94
CA ALA A 97 8.97 5.68 -8.77
C ALA A 97 7.48 5.90 -9.11
N LEU A 98 6.67 6.27 -8.11
CA LEU A 98 5.24 6.52 -8.30
C LEU A 98 5.00 7.77 -9.16
N LYS A 99 5.70 8.87 -8.90
CA LYS A 99 5.63 10.09 -9.74
C LYS A 99 5.91 9.78 -11.20
N ARG A 100 7.00 9.05 -11.50
CA ARG A 100 7.35 8.64 -12.87
C ARG A 100 6.29 7.71 -13.48
N ASN A 101 5.73 6.79 -12.70
CA ASN A 101 4.68 5.88 -13.17
C ASN A 101 3.41 6.64 -13.56
N LEU A 102 2.97 7.58 -12.73
CA LEU A 102 1.80 8.41 -12.96
C LEU A 102 1.98 9.34 -14.17
N GLN A 103 3.15 9.95 -14.32
CA GLN A 103 3.46 10.77 -15.50
C GLN A 103 3.37 9.92 -16.79
N LYS A 104 4.02 8.75 -16.79
CA LYS A 104 3.99 7.82 -17.94
C LYS A 104 2.57 7.35 -18.30
N LYS A 105 1.73 7.06 -17.30
CA LYS A 105 0.32 6.69 -17.51
C LYS A 105 -0.48 7.85 -18.05
N THR A 106 -0.31 9.05 -17.48
CA THR A 106 -0.98 10.28 -17.92
C THR A 106 -0.65 10.57 -19.38
N ASP A 107 0.62 10.51 -19.77
CA ASP A 107 1.04 10.81 -21.14
C ASP A 107 0.54 9.78 -22.15
N ARG A 108 0.47 8.50 -21.75
CA ARG A 108 -0.07 7.43 -22.59
C ARG A 108 -1.58 7.53 -22.78
N ASP A 109 -2.31 7.82 -21.71
CA ASP A 109 -3.76 7.67 -21.65
C ASP A 109 -4.52 9.01 -21.76
N ARG A 110 -3.81 10.14 -21.95
CA ARG A 110 -4.38 11.49 -22.11
C ARG A 110 -5.56 11.56 -23.09
N ASN A 111 -5.57 10.71 -24.12
CA ASN A 111 -6.59 10.66 -25.16
C ASN A 111 -7.46 9.38 -25.16
N ARG A 112 -7.26 8.44 -24.22
CA ARG A 112 -7.86 7.09 -24.31
C ARG A 112 -9.02 6.82 -23.36
N HIS A 113 -9.01 7.41 -22.16
CA HIS A 113 -10.07 7.16 -21.16
C HIS A 113 -11.18 8.20 -21.18
N ARG A 114 -10.87 9.48 -21.47
CA ARG A 114 -11.85 10.58 -21.47
C ARG A 114 -12.97 10.40 -22.50
N ASP A 115 -12.65 9.69 -23.59
CA ASP A 115 -13.53 9.49 -24.73
C ASP A 115 -14.12 8.05 -24.76
N ASN A 116 -13.87 7.24 -23.71
CA ASN A 116 -14.44 5.90 -23.58
C ASN A 116 -15.79 5.97 -22.84
N GLU A 117 -16.90 5.81 -23.58
CA GLU A 117 -18.26 5.82 -23.00
C GLU A 117 -18.48 4.74 -21.93
N LYS A 118 -17.72 3.64 -21.93
CA LYS A 118 -17.83 2.59 -20.90
C LYS A 118 -17.26 2.99 -19.54
N LEU A 119 -16.55 4.12 -19.45
CA LEU A 119 -15.93 4.65 -18.23
C LEU A 119 -16.63 5.92 -17.72
N ARG A 120 -17.78 6.29 -18.29
CA ARG A 120 -18.66 7.36 -17.81
C ARG A 120 -19.85 6.80 -17.04
#